data_AF-A0A8C3ERJ3-F1
#
_entry.id   AF-A0A8C3ERJ3-F1
#
_cell.length_a   1.000
_cell.length_b   1.000
_cell.length_c   1.000
_cell.angle_alpha   90.00
_cell.angle_beta   90.00
_cell.angle_gamma   90.00
#
_symmetry.space_group_name_H-M   'P 1'
#
loop_
_entity.id
_entity.type
_entity.pdbx_description
1 polymer ?
#
loop_
_entity_poly.entity_id
_entity_poly.type
_entity_poly.pdbx_seq_one_letter_code
_entity_poly.pdbx_strand_id
1 'polypeptide(L)'
;MTIVPSVKLEDLPVVVKFILQNVKAADAVEVISDLRKNLDLSSCVLPLQMHSSQKKIKSQVQASSSLSQVTTSQNCVKLLFDVIKLAVRFQKDVSEAWIKAIENSTSVSDHKVLDLIVLLLVHSTNTRNRKQTEKVLRSKIRLGCMPEQLMQNAFQNHSTVIKDFFPSILALAQVFLHSAHPAVVSFGSCMYKQAFAAFDSYCQQEVVTALVTHVCSGSETELDISLDVLTDLVVLHTSLLMHYATFVKTILDSTQKLNPCQIRKLFYILSTLAFSQKQEGSYIQVSRDTTESHSGCALVLLLG
;
A
#
# COMPACT_ATOMS: atom_id res chain seq x y z
N MET A 1 3.99 23.77 -20.83
CA MET A 1 4.19 22.51 -21.62
C MET A 1 2.88 22.03 -22.28
N THR A 2 2.59 22.36 -23.54
CA THR A 2 1.31 21.97 -24.20
C THR A 2 1.31 20.60 -24.88
N ILE A 3 2.47 19.94 -25.03
CA ILE A 3 2.60 18.73 -25.86
C ILE A 3 2.19 17.47 -25.08
N VAL A 4 2.47 17.39 -23.77
CA VAL A 4 2.30 16.18 -22.94
C VAL A 4 0.89 15.56 -23.00
N PRO A 5 -0.23 16.33 -22.98
CA PRO A 5 -1.58 15.74 -23.05
C PRO A 5 -1.94 15.10 -24.40
N SER A 6 -1.22 15.44 -25.48
CA SER A 6 -1.48 14.96 -26.84
C SER A 6 -0.57 13.81 -27.28
N VAL A 7 0.36 13.39 -26.41
CA VAL A 7 1.33 12.33 -26.69
C VAL A 7 0.67 10.97 -26.48
N LYS A 8 0.96 10.02 -27.37
CA LYS A 8 0.51 8.63 -27.19
C LYS A 8 1.14 8.01 -25.94
N LEU A 9 0.43 7.11 -25.28
CA LEU A 9 0.92 6.46 -24.06
C LEU A 9 2.29 5.78 -24.23
N GLU A 10 2.58 5.25 -25.42
CA GLU A 10 3.84 4.61 -25.78
C GLU A 10 5.05 5.54 -25.78
N ASP A 11 4.84 6.82 -26.14
CA ASP A 11 5.90 7.82 -26.25
C ASP A 11 6.08 8.63 -24.96
N LEU A 12 5.13 8.54 -24.03
CA LEU A 12 5.11 9.32 -22.79
C LEU A 12 6.39 9.16 -21.96
N PRO A 13 6.95 7.94 -21.73
CA PRO A 13 8.21 7.80 -20.99
C PRO A 13 9.38 8.52 -21.67
N VAL A 14 9.43 8.54 -23.00
CA VAL A 14 10.51 9.18 -23.78
C VAL A 14 10.42 10.70 -23.65
N VAL A 15 9.22 11.26 -23.79
CA VAL A 15 8.97 12.71 -23.64
C VAL A 15 9.29 13.16 -22.22
N VAL A 16 8.85 12.40 -21.21
CA VAL A 16 9.15 12.70 -19.79
C VAL A 16 10.65 12.61 -19.53
N LYS A 17 11.35 11.62 -20.09
CA LYS A 17 12.81 11.51 -19.98
C LYS A 17 13.51 12.73 -20.56
N PHE A 18 13.11 13.17 -21.76
CA PHE A 18 13.67 14.35 -22.40
C PHE A 18 13.46 15.60 -21.54
N ILE A 19 12.24 15.81 -21.04
CA ILE A 19 11.91 16.93 -20.15
C ILE A 19 12.82 16.91 -18.91
N LEU A 20 12.87 15.77 -18.21
CA LEU A 20 13.62 15.63 -16.96
C LEU A 20 15.14 15.73 -17.17
N GLN A 21 15.67 15.40 -18.34
CA GLN A 21 17.11 15.55 -18.65
C GLN A 21 17.53 16.99 -18.95
N ASN A 22 16.58 17.85 -19.36
CA ASN A 22 16.87 19.23 -19.78
C ASN A 22 16.47 20.28 -18.74
N VAL A 23 16.04 19.86 -17.54
CA VAL A 23 15.69 20.76 -16.45
C VAL A 23 16.94 21.49 -15.95
N LYS A 24 16.87 22.82 -15.81
CA LYS A 24 17.92 23.61 -15.16
C LYS A 24 17.51 23.91 -13.72
N ALA A 25 18.47 24.15 -12.85
CA ALA A 25 18.18 24.42 -11.43
C ALA A 25 17.26 25.64 -11.23
N ALA A 26 17.37 26.66 -12.10
CA ALA A 26 16.61 27.91 -11.99
C ALA A 26 15.11 27.76 -12.31
N ASP A 27 14.75 26.89 -13.26
CA ASP A 27 13.37 26.70 -13.73
C ASP A 27 12.76 25.37 -13.25
N ALA A 28 13.50 24.56 -12.50
CA ALA A 28 13.09 23.21 -12.09
C ALA A 28 11.70 23.13 -11.46
N VAL A 29 11.37 24.03 -10.53
CA VAL A 29 10.06 23.98 -9.84
C VAL A 29 8.92 24.27 -10.81
N GLU A 30 9.09 25.22 -11.73
CA GLU A 30 8.08 25.57 -12.73
C GLU A 30 7.89 24.42 -13.72
N VAL A 31 8.99 23.91 -14.28
CA VAL A 31 9.00 22.80 -15.23
C VAL A 31 8.36 21.54 -14.64
N ILE A 32 8.67 21.21 -13.39
CA ILE A 32 8.06 20.07 -12.69
C ILE A 32 6.60 20.31 -12.34
N SER A 33 6.22 21.53 -11.97
CA SER A 33 4.81 21.87 -11.70
C SER A 33 3.96 21.74 -12.97
N ASP A 34 4.49 22.20 -14.11
CA ASP A 34 3.88 22.02 -15.43
C ASP A 34 3.77 20.56 -15.81
N LEU A 35 4.86 19.80 -15.65
CA LEU A 35 4.88 18.37 -15.92
C LEU A 35 3.81 17.63 -15.09
N ARG A 36 3.77 17.89 -13.78
CA ARG A 36 2.80 17.32 -12.83
C ARG A 36 1.35 17.59 -13.24
N LYS A 37 1.03 18.80 -13.67
CA LYS A 37 -0.33 19.17 -14.12
C LYS A 37 -0.76 18.36 -15.34
N ASN A 38 0.16 18.19 -16.29
CA ASN A 38 -0.10 17.55 -17.59
C ASN A 38 0.04 16.03 -17.58
N LEU A 39 0.73 15.45 -16.58
CA LEU A 39 0.75 14.02 -16.37
C LEU A 39 -0.55 13.59 -15.67
N ASP A 40 -1.38 12.85 -16.41
CA ASP A 40 -2.55 12.18 -15.86
C ASP A 40 -2.42 10.67 -16.04
N LEU A 41 -2.55 9.95 -14.93
CA LEU A 41 -2.49 8.49 -14.89
C LEU A 41 -3.87 7.85 -15.05
N SER A 42 -4.95 8.65 -15.06
CA SER A 42 -6.33 8.15 -15.20
C SER A 42 -6.54 7.33 -16.48
N SER A 43 -5.91 7.75 -17.58
CA SER A 43 -5.90 7.04 -18.88
C SER A 43 -5.16 5.70 -18.84
N CYS A 44 -4.39 5.46 -17.79
CA CYS A 44 -3.61 4.24 -17.58
C CYS A 44 -4.32 3.23 -16.67
N VAL A 45 -5.45 3.61 -16.08
CA VAL A 45 -6.27 2.74 -15.22
C VAL A 45 -7.31 2.04 -16.09
N LEU A 46 -7.08 0.78 -16.41
CA LEU A 46 -8.09 -0.07 -17.03
C LEU A 46 -8.77 -0.93 -15.96
N PRO A 47 -10.09 -1.18 -16.07
CA PRO A 47 -10.83 -1.95 -15.07
C PRO A 47 -10.35 -3.40 -15.04
N LEU A 48 -9.44 -3.71 -14.12
CA LEU A 48 -9.11 -5.07 -13.71
C LEU A 48 -10.12 -5.52 -12.65
N GLN A 49 -11.37 -5.76 -13.08
CA GLN A 49 -12.32 -6.51 -12.28
C GLN A 49 -12.93 -7.64 -13.12
N MET A 50 -12.17 -8.71 -13.23
CA MET A 50 -12.75 -10.03 -13.45
C MET A 50 -12.56 -10.83 -12.17
N HIS A 51 -13.54 -10.72 -11.27
CA HIS A 51 -13.73 -11.70 -10.21
C HIS A 51 -13.85 -13.08 -10.85
N SER A 52 -12.99 -13.99 -10.44
CA SER A 52 -13.04 -15.41 -10.77
C SER A 52 -14.28 -16.04 -10.16
N SER A 53 -15.43 -15.92 -10.84
CA SER A 53 -16.53 -16.86 -10.67
C SER A 53 -16.61 -17.72 -11.93
N GLN A 54 -15.90 -18.85 -11.89
CA GLN A 54 -15.99 -19.85 -12.94
C GLN A 54 -17.37 -20.50 -12.92
N LYS A 55 -18.28 -20.08 -13.81
CA LYS A 55 -19.25 -20.99 -14.43
C LYS A 55 -19.32 -20.72 -15.93
N LYS A 56 -18.94 -21.75 -16.67
CA LYS A 56 -18.89 -21.91 -18.14
C LYS A 56 -20.11 -21.29 -18.84
N ILE A 57 -19.87 -20.61 -19.96
CA ILE A 57 -20.57 -20.81 -21.26
C ILE A 57 -19.66 -20.30 -22.39
N LYS A 58 -19.64 -21.06 -23.49
CA LYS A 58 -18.83 -20.88 -24.70
C LYS A 58 -19.18 -19.58 -25.45
N SER A 59 -18.17 -18.77 -25.76
CA SER A 59 -18.06 -18.09 -27.06
C SER A 59 -16.62 -17.62 -27.29
N GLN A 60 -16.02 -18.13 -28.37
CA GLN A 60 -14.67 -17.87 -28.83
C GLN A 60 -14.65 -16.56 -29.66
N VAL A 61 -13.49 -15.89 -29.68
CA VAL A 61 -13.08 -14.79 -30.59
C VAL A 61 -13.40 -13.34 -30.14
N GLN A 62 -12.72 -12.83 -29.09
CA GLN A 62 -12.37 -11.39 -28.95
C GLN A 62 -11.42 -11.04 -27.77
N ALA A 63 -10.58 -11.97 -27.29
CA ALA A 63 -9.79 -11.77 -26.06
C ALA A 63 -8.30 -11.42 -26.27
N SER A 64 -7.79 -11.43 -27.51
CA SER A 64 -6.34 -11.27 -27.77
C SER A 64 -5.88 -9.81 -27.87
N SER A 65 -6.69 -8.90 -28.42
CA SER A 65 -6.32 -7.49 -28.58
C SER A 65 -6.36 -6.72 -27.25
N SER A 66 -7.34 -7.00 -26.41
CA SER A 66 -7.53 -6.38 -25.09
C SER A 66 -6.43 -6.78 -24.10
N LEU A 67 -6.01 -8.05 -24.09
CA LEU A 67 -4.91 -8.50 -23.23
C LEU A 67 -3.57 -7.88 -23.63
N SER A 68 -3.26 -7.79 -24.94
CA SER A 68 -2.05 -7.13 -25.41
C SER A 68 -2.03 -5.63 -25.05
N GLN A 69 -3.17 -4.94 -25.17
CA GLN A 69 -3.27 -3.52 -24.87
C GLN A 69 -3.11 -3.23 -23.36
N VAL A 70 -3.63 -4.10 -22.49
CA VAL A 70 -3.45 -4.03 -21.02
C VAL A 70 -1.98 -4.23 -20.65
N THR A 71 -1.30 -5.21 -21.24
CA THR A 71 0.12 -5.41 -20.97
C THR A 71 0.98 -4.23 -21.42
N THR A 72 0.64 -3.63 -22.57
CA THR A 72 1.36 -2.46 -23.09
C THR A 72 1.17 -1.25 -22.19
N SER A 73 -0.05 -0.94 -21.74
CA SER A 73 -0.30 0.22 -20.87
C SER A 73 0.41 0.10 -19.53
N GLN A 74 0.37 -1.07 -18.88
CA GLN A 74 1.09 -1.34 -17.64
C GLN A 74 2.61 -1.22 -17.81
N ASN A 75 3.15 -1.71 -18.92
CA ASN A 75 4.57 -1.56 -19.25
C ASN A 75 4.96 -0.10 -19.44
N CYS A 76 4.14 0.71 -20.13
CA CYS A 76 4.39 2.15 -20.30
C CYS A 76 4.38 2.90 -18.97
N VAL A 77 3.43 2.61 -18.07
CA VAL A 77 3.38 3.20 -16.73
C VAL A 77 4.62 2.83 -15.91
N LYS A 78 5.03 1.56 -15.97
CA LYS A 78 6.26 1.10 -15.30
C LYS A 78 7.49 1.84 -15.81
N LEU A 79 7.65 1.94 -17.14
CA LEU A 79 8.76 2.67 -17.77
C LEU A 79 8.74 4.16 -17.42
N LEU A 80 7.56 4.79 -17.36
CA LEU A 80 7.40 6.18 -16.95
C LEU A 80 7.94 6.38 -15.52
N PHE A 81 7.54 5.52 -14.58
CA PHE A 81 8.03 5.62 -13.21
C PHE A 81 9.50 5.24 -13.07
N ASP A 82 10.04 4.34 -13.90
CA ASP A 82 11.48 4.07 -13.96
C ASP A 82 12.26 5.31 -14.41
N VAL A 83 11.77 6.03 -15.42
CA VAL A 83 12.35 7.31 -15.87
C VAL A 83 12.35 8.34 -14.74
N ILE A 84 11.22 8.52 -14.04
CA ILE A 84 11.11 9.44 -12.91
C ILE A 84 12.04 9.01 -11.76
N LYS A 85 12.09 7.71 -11.44
CA LYS A 85 12.96 7.12 -10.41
C LYS A 85 14.43 7.42 -10.66
N LEU A 86 14.90 7.22 -11.89
CA LEU A 86 16.26 7.53 -12.27
C LEU A 86 16.52 9.04 -12.18
N ALA A 87 15.60 9.88 -12.66
CA ALA A 87 15.75 11.33 -12.60
C ALA A 87 15.88 11.85 -11.17
N VAL A 88 14.96 11.48 -10.26
CA VAL A 88 15.03 11.97 -8.86
C VAL A 88 16.20 11.36 -8.07
N ARG A 89 16.69 10.18 -8.46
CA ARG A 89 17.84 9.54 -7.83
C ARG A 89 19.14 10.25 -8.18
N PHE A 90 19.30 10.64 -9.44
CA PHE A 90 20.57 11.17 -9.96
C PHE A 90 20.61 12.70 -10.08
N GLN A 91 19.45 13.37 -10.13
CA GLN A 91 19.35 14.82 -10.26
C GLN A 91 18.70 15.43 -9.01
N LYS A 92 19.54 16.02 -8.15
CA LYS A 92 19.11 16.62 -6.88
C LYS A 92 18.04 17.69 -7.10
N ASP A 93 18.24 18.57 -8.07
CA ASP A 93 17.35 19.71 -8.32
C ASP A 93 15.95 19.24 -8.76
N VAL A 94 15.88 18.16 -9.55
CA VAL A 94 14.60 17.54 -9.93
C VAL A 94 13.89 16.94 -8.72
N SER A 95 14.61 16.23 -7.84
CA SER A 95 14.02 15.67 -6.62
C SER A 95 13.47 16.75 -5.69
N GLU A 96 14.23 17.82 -5.45
CA GLU A 96 13.79 18.95 -4.62
C GLU A 96 12.64 19.73 -5.27
N ALA A 97 12.66 19.87 -6.60
CA ALA A 97 11.59 20.52 -7.35
C ALA A 97 10.27 19.75 -7.27
N TRP A 98 10.28 18.41 -7.33
CA TRP A 98 9.08 17.59 -7.12
C TRP A 98 8.47 17.81 -5.74
N ILE A 99 9.31 17.80 -4.68
CA ILE A 99 8.83 18.04 -3.32
C ILE A 99 8.21 19.43 -3.21
N LYS A 100 8.91 20.47 -3.70
CA LYS A 100 8.43 21.86 -3.66
C LYS A 100 7.15 22.06 -4.48
N ALA A 101 7.04 21.47 -5.67
CA ALA A 101 5.85 21.58 -6.51
C ALA A 101 4.60 21.00 -5.82
N ILE A 102 4.75 19.85 -5.15
CA ILE A 102 3.67 19.23 -4.36
C ILE A 102 3.38 20.05 -3.10
N GLU A 103 4.41 20.52 -2.40
CA GLU A 103 4.28 21.37 -1.21
C GLU A 103 3.51 22.67 -1.51
N ASN A 104 3.80 23.32 -2.64
CA ASN A 104 3.16 24.58 -3.05
C ASN A 104 1.70 24.41 -3.52
N SER A 105 1.26 23.20 -3.84
CA SER A 105 -0.11 22.95 -4.32
C SER A 105 -1.10 22.93 -3.15
N THR A 106 -1.97 23.93 -3.07
CA THR A 106 -2.86 24.15 -1.92
C THR A 106 -4.25 23.56 -2.07
N SER A 107 -4.79 23.43 -3.29
CA SER A 107 -6.12 22.86 -3.48
C SER A 107 -6.10 21.35 -3.35
N VAL A 108 -7.12 20.76 -2.72
CA VAL A 108 -7.31 19.30 -2.65
C VAL A 108 -7.41 18.69 -4.05
N SER A 109 -8.08 19.39 -4.99
CA SER A 109 -8.23 18.95 -6.38
C SER A 109 -6.91 18.88 -7.16
N ASP A 110 -5.87 19.56 -6.67
CA ASP A 110 -4.58 19.56 -7.36
C ASP A 110 -3.81 18.27 -7.12
N HIS A 111 -4.12 17.51 -6.05
CA HIS A 111 -3.37 16.32 -5.66
C HIS A 111 -3.89 15.06 -6.37
N LYS A 112 -2.97 14.36 -7.05
CA LYS A 112 -3.27 13.15 -7.83
C LYS A 112 -2.52 11.94 -7.28
N VAL A 113 -2.90 10.75 -7.74
CA VAL A 113 -2.19 9.49 -7.43
C VAL A 113 -0.70 9.58 -7.78
N LEU A 114 -0.36 10.30 -8.86
CA LEU A 114 1.01 10.61 -9.25
C LEU A 114 1.82 11.22 -8.10
N ASP A 115 1.24 12.17 -7.36
CA ASP A 115 1.95 12.89 -6.29
C ASP A 115 2.33 11.96 -5.16
N LEU A 116 1.42 11.07 -4.78
CA LEU A 116 1.69 10.07 -3.77
C LEU A 116 2.80 9.11 -4.21
N ILE A 117 2.71 8.58 -5.44
CA ILE A 117 3.72 7.64 -5.95
C ILE A 117 5.09 8.33 -6.05
N VAL A 118 5.16 9.57 -6.52
CA VAL A 118 6.40 10.34 -6.60
C VAL A 118 6.98 10.59 -5.21
N LEU A 119 6.18 10.93 -4.20
CA LEU A 119 6.68 11.09 -2.83
C LEU A 119 7.21 9.77 -2.25
N LEU A 120 6.51 8.64 -2.46
CA LEU A 120 6.99 7.32 -2.05
C LEU A 120 8.32 6.95 -2.72
N LEU A 121 8.41 7.26 -4.02
CA LEU A 121 9.58 7.02 -4.84
C LEU A 121 10.76 7.89 -4.37
N VAL A 122 10.56 9.20 -4.14
CA VAL A 122 11.60 10.09 -3.60
C VAL A 122 12.07 9.64 -2.20
N HIS A 123 11.14 9.25 -1.33
CA HIS A 123 11.46 8.70 -0.01
C HIS A 123 12.29 7.42 -0.11
N SER A 124 12.03 6.57 -1.11
CA SER A 124 12.75 5.30 -1.32
C SER A 124 14.16 5.47 -1.89
N THR A 125 14.39 6.46 -2.75
CA THR A 125 15.65 6.58 -3.50
C THR A 125 16.60 7.65 -2.98
N ASN A 126 16.12 8.66 -2.27
CA ASN A 126 16.92 9.81 -1.85
C ASN A 126 16.86 10.01 -0.33
N THR A 127 17.84 9.46 0.38
CA THR A 127 17.93 9.51 1.85
C THR A 127 18.02 10.93 2.40
N ARG A 128 18.60 11.88 1.65
CA ARG A 128 18.70 13.30 2.05
C ARG A 128 17.33 13.96 2.11
N ASN A 129 16.47 13.64 1.15
CA ASN A 129 15.14 14.23 1.01
C ASN A 129 14.06 13.50 1.83
N ARG A 130 14.42 12.41 2.52
CA ARG A 130 13.49 11.55 3.26
C ARG A 130 12.70 12.31 4.32
N LYS A 131 13.38 13.03 5.22
CA LYS A 131 12.73 13.82 6.29
C LYS A 131 11.83 14.92 5.74
N GLN A 132 12.25 15.58 4.66
CA GLN A 132 11.43 16.61 4.01
C GLN A 132 10.18 15.98 3.37
N THR A 133 10.32 14.83 2.72
CA THR A 133 9.21 14.08 2.13
C THR A 133 8.20 13.65 3.20
N GLU A 134 8.68 13.12 4.32
CA GLU A 134 7.82 12.81 5.48
C GLU A 134 7.10 14.06 6.00
N LYS A 135 7.78 15.21 6.09
CA LYS A 135 7.17 16.48 6.52
C LYS A 135 6.06 16.93 5.57
N VAL A 136 6.31 16.87 4.26
CA VAL A 136 5.32 17.26 3.24
C VAL A 136 4.12 16.32 3.27
N LEU A 137 4.33 15.00 3.32
CA LEU A 137 3.25 14.01 3.45
C LEU A 137 2.38 14.30 4.69
N ARG A 138 2.98 14.45 5.87
CA ARG A 138 2.24 14.79 7.10
C ARG A 138 1.46 16.09 6.94
N SER A 139 2.04 17.10 6.28
CA SER A 139 1.34 18.37 6.03
C SER A 139 0.13 18.18 5.13
N LYS A 140 0.27 17.47 4.01
CA LYS A 140 -0.80 17.24 3.04
C LYS A 140 -1.91 16.34 3.57
N ILE A 141 -1.59 15.35 4.40
CA ILE A 141 -2.59 14.52 5.08
C ILE A 141 -3.43 15.37 6.05
N ARG A 142 -2.77 16.21 6.87
CA ARG A 142 -3.47 17.08 7.84
C ARG A 142 -4.39 18.11 7.18
N LEU A 143 -4.00 18.58 5.99
CA LEU A 143 -4.80 19.51 5.20
C LEU A 143 -5.93 18.82 4.40
N GLY A 144 -6.05 17.49 4.46
CA GLY A 144 -7.03 16.73 3.68
C GLY A 144 -6.70 16.62 2.18
N CYS A 145 -5.53 17.12 1.75
CA CYS A 145 -5.06 17.04 0.37
C CYS A 145 -4.70 15.62 -0.08
N MET A 146 -4.36 14.74 0.86
CA MET A 146 -4.02 13.34 0.60
C MET A 146 -4.91 12.42 1.44
N PRO A 147 -6.17 12.19 1.02
CA PRO A 147 -7.07 11.29 1.72
C PRO A 147 -6.65 9.83 1.52
N GLU A 148 -7.12 8.93 2.38
CA GLU A 148 -6.87 7.48 2.26
C GLU A 148 -7.37 6.90 0.93
N GLN A 149 -8.42 7.48 0.35
CA GLN A 149 -8.91 7.10 -0.98
C GLN A 149 -7.84 7.27 -2.07
N LEU A 150 -6.99 8.29 -1.96
CA LEU A 150 -5.88 8.49 -2.91
C LEU A 150 -4.85 7.34 -2.80
N MET A 151 -4.58 6.88 -1.57
CA MET A 151 -3.72 5.73 -1.28
C MET A 151 -4.31 4.42 -1.82
N GLN A 152 -5.59 4.18 -1.55
CA GLN A 152 -6.32 3.01 -2.06
C GLN A 152 -6.27 2.95 -3.59
N ASN A 153 -6.58 4.07 -4.26
CA ASN A 153 -6.49 4.18 -5.72
C ASN A 153 -5.07 3.95 -6.24
N ALA A 154 -4.04 4.43 -5.54
CA ALA A 154 -2.66 4.20 -5.92
C ALA A 154 -2.30 2.72 -5.87
N PHE A 155 -2.61 2.04 -4.75
CA PHE A 155 -2.29 0.62 -4.56
C PHE A 155 -3.10 -0.28 -5.49
N GLN A 156 -4.38 0.01 -5.70
CA GLN A 156 -5.24 -0.79 -6.59
C GLN A 156 -4.79 -0.69 -8.05
N ASN A 157 -4.44 0.50 -8.52
CA ASN A 157 -4.20 0.74 -9.95
C ASN A 157 -2.73 0.62 -10.36
N HIS A 158 -1.80 0.77 -9.41
CA HIS A 158 -0.35 0.83 -9.69
C HIS A 158 0.49 -0.02 -8.71
N SER A 159 -0.08 -1.07 -8.13
CA SER A 159 0.63 -1.98 -7.20
C SER A 159 1.97 -2.48 -7.74
N THR A 160 2.07 -2.80 -9.03
CA THR A 160 3.29 -3.30 -9.68
C THR A 160 4.46 -2.31 -9.61
N VAL A 161 4.18 -1.01 -9.67
CA VAL A 161 5.18 0.06 -9.52
C VAL A 161 5.47 0.32 -8.05
N ILE A 162 4.41 0.41 -7.23
CA ILE A 162 4.52 0.78 -5.82
C ILE A 162 5.25 -0.29 -5.01
N LYS A 163 5.15 -1.57 -5.41
CA LYS A 163 5.80 -2.71 -4.74
C LYS A 163 7.32 -2.54 -4.64
N ASP A 164 7.96 -1.92 -5.63
CA ASP A 164 9.41 -1.65 -5.61
C ASP A 164 9.83 -0.72 -4.45
N PHE A 165 8.87 -0.01 -3.85
CA PHE A 165 9.09 0.91 -2.75
C PHE A 165 8.62 0.33 -1.40
N PHE A 166 8.36 -0.97 -1.32
CA PHE A 166 7.80 -1.61 -0.12
C PHE A 166 8.56 -1.31 1.20
N PRO A 167 9.90 -1.41 1.27
CA PRO A 167 10.62 -1.07 2.51
C PRO A 167 10.41 0.39 2.96
N SER A 168 10.29 1.30 1.98
CA SER A 168 10.01 2.72 2.19
C SER A 168 8.58 2.94 2.71
N ILE A 169 7.61 2.19 2.18
CA ILE A 169 6.21 2.21 2.62
C ILE A 169 6.08 1.74 4.07
N LEU A 170 6.72 0.63 4.43
CA LEU A 170 6.73 0.14 5.82
C LEU A 170 7.35 1.17 6.79
N ALA A 171 8.49 1.75 6.42
CA ALA A 171 9.14 2.76 7.24
C ALA A 171 8.26 4.01 7.44
N LEU A 172 7.56 4.46 6.39
CA LEU A 172 6.61 5.57 6.48
C LEU A 172 5.42 5.24 7.36
N ALA A 173 4.83 4.05 7.20
CA ALA A 173 3.69 3.60 7.98
C ALA A 173 4.04 3.61 9.48
N GLN A 174 5.18 3.04 9.86
CA GLN A 174 5.69 3.08 11.23
C GLN A 174 5.84 4.52 11.73
N VAL A 175 6.50 5.39 10.97
CA VAL A 175 6.70 6.80 11.35
C VAL A 175 5.37 7.56 11.52
N PHE A 176 4.34 7.19 10.77
CA PHE A 176 3.01 7.81 10.86
C PHE A 176 2.17 7.29 12.03
N LEU A 177 2.33 6.03 12.43
CA LEU A 177 1.70 5.50 13.65
C LEU A 177 2.19 6.23 14.92
N HIS A 178 3.43 6.75 14.89
CA HIS A 178 3.99 7.55 15.99
C HIS A 178 3.53 9.02 15.98
N SER A 179 2.63 9.41 15.08
CA SER A 179 2.14 10.78 15.02
C SER A 179 1.08 11.06 16.08
N ALA A 180 1.09 12.26 16.66
CA ALA A 180 0.01 12.71 17.53
C ALA A 180 -1.29 13.07 16.77
N HIS A 181 -1.24 13.23 15.44
CA HIS A 181 -2.38 13.68 14.65
C HIS A 181 -3.19 12.48 14.12
N PRO A 182 -4.48 12.33 14.48
CA PRO A 182 -5.28 11.15 14.12
C PRO A 182 -5.33 10.86 12.62
N ALA A 183 -5.47 11.89 11.77
CA ALA A 183 -5.48 11.70 10.32
C ALA A 183 -4.16 11.08 9.78
N VAL A 184 -3.02 11.40 10.39
CA VAL A 184 -1.72 10.84 9.98
C VAL A 184 -1.61 9.39 10.44
N VAL A 185 -2.05 9.09 11.66
CA VAL A 185 -2.11 7.72 12.19
C VAL A 185 -3.02 6.83 11.35
N SER A 186 -4.22 7.32 11.01
CA SER A 186 -5.18 6.63 10.14
C SER A 186 -4.58 6.35 8.77
N PHE A 187 -3.89 7.33 8.19
CA PHE A 187 -3.17 7.16 6.93
C PHE A 187 -2.05 6.09 7.02
N GLY A 188 -1.26 6.09 8.11
CA GLY A 188 -0.24 5.05 8.36
C GLY A 188 -0.84 3.64 8.52
N SER A 189 -1.98 3.54 9.21
CA SER A 189 -2.76 2.31 9.33
C SER A 189 -3.26 1.82 7.96
N CYS A 190 -3.76 2.75 7.14
CA CYS A 190 -4.16 2.48 5.76
C CYS A 190 -3.00 1.96 4.91
N MET A 191 -1.77 2.48 5.09
CA MET A 191 -0.58 1.97 4.39
C MET A 191 -0.31 0.48 4.68
N TYR A 192 -0.39 0.05 5.94
CA TYR A 192 -0.26 -1.38 6.29
C TYR A 192 -1.37 -2.22 5.64
N LYS A 193 -2.63 -1.76 5.71
CA LYS A 193 -3.78 -2.46 5.12
C LYS A 193 -3.65 -2.62 3.61
N GLN A 194 -3.30 -1.54 2.90
CA GLN A 194 -3.12 -1.58 1.45
C GLN A 194 -1.92 -2.43 1.04
N ALA A 195 -0.81 -2.36 1.78
CA ALA A 195 0.37 -3.19 1.49
C ALA A 195 0.09 -4.69 1.67
N PHE A 196 -0.64 -5.07 2.72
CA PHE A 196 -1.04 -6.46 2.93
C PHE A 196 -1.97 -6.95 1.81
N ALA A 197 -2.96 -6.14 1.43
CA ALA A 197 -3.95 -6.51 0.42
C ALA A 197 -3.35 -6.62 -1.00
N ALA A 198 -2.41 -5.74 -1.36
CA ALA A 198 -1.96 -5.57 -2.74
C ALA A 198 -0.66 -6.30 -3.11
N PHE A 199 0.17 -6.67 -2.14
CA PHE A 199 1.50 -7.25 -2.40
C PHE A 199 1.58 -8.76 -2.18
N ASP A 200 2.75 -9.31 -2.47
CA ASP A 200 3.00 -10.76 -2.41
C ASP A 200 3.22 -11.26 -0.98
N SER A 201 3.41 -12.57 -0.86
CA SER A 201 3.53 -13.26 0.42
C SER A 201 4.70 -12.76 1.28
N TYR A 202 5.79 -12.30 0.65
CA TYR A 202 6.91 -11.70 1.35
C TYR A 202 6.50 -10.38 2.00
N CYS A 203 5.89 -9.47 1.24
CA CYS A 203 5.40 -8.20 1.77
C CYS A 203 4.33 -8.39 2.85
N GLN A 204 3.40 -9.34 2.65
CA GLN A 204 2.37 -9.68 3.63
C GLN A 204 2.97 -10.14 4.96
N GLN A 205 3.98 -11.02 4.92
CA GLN A 205 4.69 -11.48 6.11
C GLN A 205 5.35 -10.33 6.86
N GLU A 206 6.03 -9.43 6.15
CA GLU A 206 6.70 -8.27 6.74
C GLU A 206 5.70 -7.29 7.37
N VAL A 207 4.53 -7.08 6.76
CA VAL A 207 3.44 -6.29 7.36
C VAL A 207 2.97 -6.93 8.67
N VAL A 208 2.67 -8.24 8.67
CA VAL A 208 2.22 -8.93 9.88
C VAL A 208 3.29 -8.90 10.97
N THR A 209 4.55 -9.11 10.60
CA THR A 209 5.69 -9.06 11.52
C THR A 209 5.87 -7.68 12.15
N ALA A 210 5.72 -6.62 11.36
CA ALA A 210 5.78 -5.25 11.85
C ALA A 210 4.63 -4.97 12.84
N LEU A 211 3.40 -5.35 12.50
CA LEU A 211 2.24 -5.17 13.38
C LEU A 211 2.37 -5.97 14.69
N VAL A 212 2.81 -7.22 14.63
CA VAL A 212 3.08 -8.04 15.83
C VAL A 212 4.15 -7.38 16.70
N THR A 213 5.21 -6.83 16.09
CA THR A 213 6.27 -6.12 16.81
C THR A 213 5.74 -4.91 17.54
N HIS A 214 4.89 -4.11 16.88
CA HIS A 214 4.24 -2.95 17.47
C HIS A 214 3.32 -3.33 18.64
N VAL A 215 2.63 -4.47 18.55
CA VAL A 215 1.81 -4.95 19.68
C VAL A 215 2.68 -5.41 20.87
N CYS A 216 3.80 -6.07 20.61
CA CYS A 216 4.65 -6.64 21.67
C CYS A 216 5.60 -5.62 22.33
N SER A 217 5.95 -4.54 21.63
CA SER A 217 7.01 -3.59 22.03
C SER A 217 6.68 -2.11 21.86
N GLY A 218 5.55 -1.77 21.24
CA GLY A 218 5.16 -0.39 21.00
C GLY A 218 4.58 0.32 22.22
N SER A 219 4.30 1.62 22.04
CA SER A 219 3.54 2.42 23.02
C SER A 219 2.09 1.93 23.15
N GLU A 220 1.38 2.27 24.22
CA GLU A 220 -0.03 1.84 24.42
C GLU A 220 -0.92 2.24 23.24
N THR A 221 -0.72 3.43 22.68
CA THR A 221 -1.45 3.92 21.50
C THR A 221 -1.09 3.11 20.25
N GLU A 222 0.20 2.87 20.01
CA GLU A 222 0.69 2.13 18.84
C GLU A 222 0.24 0.67 18.86
N LEU A 223 0.21 0.06 20.04
CA LEU A 223 -0.32 -1.26 20.30
C LEU A 223 -1.81 -1.33 19.92
N ASP A 224 -2.63 -0.40 20.44
CA ASP A 224 -4.07 -0.40 20.16
C ASP A 224 -4.37 -0.22 18.67
N ILE A 225 -3.65 0.70 18.00
CA ILE A 225 -3.75 0.90 16.55
C ILE A 225 -3.34 -0.37 15.79
N SER A 226 -2.28 -1.04 16.22
CA SER A 226 -1.80 -2.26 15.54
C SER A 226 -2.76 -3.43 15.70
N LEU A 227 -3.40 -3.56 16.87
CA LEU A 227 -4.50 -4.52 17.07
C LEU A 227 -5.72 -4.18 16.21
N ASP A 228 -6.05 -2.90 16.03
CA ASP A 228 -7.13 -2.47 15.14
C ASP A 228 -6.83 -2.81 13.68
N VAL A 229 -5.58 -2.57 13.22
CA VAL A 229 -5.16 -2.99 11.88
C VAL A 229 -5.23 -4.50 11.72
N LEU A 230 -4.74 -5.30 12.69
CA LEU A 230 -4.86 -6.75 12.64
C LEU A 230 -6.32 -7.23 12.64
N THR A 231 -7.20 -6.51 13.36
CA THR A 231 -8.64 -6.76 13.37
C THR A 231 -9.26 -6.50 11.99
N ASP A 232 -8.91 -5.38 11.35
CA ASP A 232 -9.35 -5.09 9.97
C ASP A 232 -8.83 -6.15 8.99
N LEU A 233 -7.57 -6.57 9.12
CA LEU A 233 -6.97 -7.57 8.24
C LEU A 233 -7.64 -8.94 8.39
N VAL A 234 -7.95 -9.38 9.61
CA VAL A 234 -8.62 -10.67 9.81
C VAL A 234 -10.05 -10.64 9.27
N VAL A 235 -10.74 -9.50 9.31
CA VAL A 235 -12.10 -9.35 8.78
C VAL A 235 -12.10 -9.29 7.25
N LEU A 236 -11.18 -8.54 6.64
CA LEU A 236 -11.16 -8.30 5.20
C LEU A 236 -10.43 -9.38 4.39
N HIS A 237 -9.42 -10.01 5.00
CA HIS A 237 -8.46 -10.88 4.32
C HIS A 237 -8.13 -12.12 5.13
N THR A 238 -9.13 -12.76 5.73
CA THR A 238 -8.96 -13.90 6.64
C THR A 238 -8.10 -15.00 6.04
N SER A 239 -8.39 -15.44 4.81
CA SER A 239 -7.67 -16.51 4.13
C SER A 239 -6.18 -16.19 3.92
N LEU A 240 -5.84 -14.93 3.61
CA LEU A 240 -4.46 -14.49 3.50
C LEU A 240 -3.79 -14.47 4.88
N LEU A 241 -4.44 -13.88 5.89
CA LEU A 241 -3.86 -13.74 7.23
C LEU A 241 -3.65 -15.09 7.94
N MET A 242 -4.44 -16.11 7.60
CA MET A 242 -4.26 -17.47 8.12
C MET A 242 -2.85 -18.03 7.87
N HIS A 243 -2.23 -17.71 6.73
CA HIS A 243 -0.87 -18.15 6.40
C HIS A 243 0.19 -17.63 7.40
N TYR A 244 -0.16 -16.56 8.14
CA TYR A 244 0.70 -15.89 9.09
C TYR A 244 0.21 -16.04 10.54
N ALA A 245 -0.75 -16.93 10.80
CA ALA A 245 -1.35 -17.11 12.12
C ALA A 245 -0.31 -17.45 13.21
N THR A 246 0.77 -18.15 12.87
CA THR A 246 1.87 -18.43 13.80
C THR A 246 2.53 -17.16 14.32
N PHE A 247 2.69 -16.12 13.48
CA PHE A 247 3.21 -14.83 13.93
C PHE A 247 2.23 -14.11 14.85
N VAL A 248 0.93 -14.17 14.56
CA VAL A 248 -0.10 -13.55 15.43
C VAL A 248 -0.17 -14.24 16.79
N LYS A 249 0.01 -15.57 16.83
CA LYS A 249 0.03 -16.34 18.09
C LYS A 249 1.15 -15.91 19.04
N THR A 250 2.28 -15.40 18.56
CA THR A 250 3.38 -14.96 19.45
C THR A 250 3.01 -13.76 20.31
N ILE A 251 1.95 -13.02 19.96
CA ILE A 251 1.42 -11.94 20.81
C ILE A 251 0.96 -12.49 22.18
N LEU A 252 0.55 -13.77 22.25
CA LEU A 252 0.13 -14.41 23.50
C LEU A 252 1.23 -14.39 24.57
N ASP A 253 2.49 -14.47 24.15
CA ASP A 253 3.66 -14.43 25.03
C ASP A 253 3.83 -13.05 25.71
N SER A 254 3.20 -12.01 25.15
CA SER A 254 3.21 -10.63 25.67
C SER A 254 1.87 -10.19 26.28
N THR A 255 0.94 -11.11 26.55
CA THR A 255 -0.40 -10.79 27.11
C THR A 255 -0.37 -10.04 28.44
N GLN A 256 0.68 -10.21 29.24
CA GLN A 256 0.85 -9.50 30.51
C GLN A 256 0.94 -7.97 30.35
N LYS A 257 1.31 -7.48 29.16
CA LYS A 257 1.38 -6.05 28.84
C LYS A 257 0.05 -5.47 28.32
N LEU A 258 -0.93 -6.33 28.02
CA LEU A 258 -2.17 -5.95 27.39
C LEU A 258 -3.23 -5.59 28.43
N ASN A 259 -3.99 -4.53 28.18
CA ASN A 259 -5.19 -4.23 28.95
C ASN A 259 -6.37 -5.14 28.54
N PRO A 260 -7.45 -5.24 29.34
CA PRO A 260 -8.57 -6.14 29.03
C PRO A 260 -9.25 -5.88 27.67
N CYS A 261 -9.24 -4.65 27.17
CA CYS A 261 -9.82 -4.33 25.86
C CYS A 261 -8.96 -4.90 24.73
N GLN A 262 -7.64 -4.73 24.83
CA GLN A 262 -6.66 -5.26 23.89
C GLN A 262 -6.65 -6.79 23.89
N ILE A 263 -6.77 -7.42 25.06
CA ILE A 263 -6.91 -8.87 25.18
C ILE A 263 -8.15 -9.35 24.41
N ARG A 264 -9.31 -8.68 24.57
CA ARG A 264 -10.52 -9.04 23.80
C ARG A 264 -10.30 -8.95 22.28
N LYS A 265 -9.64 -7.90 21.80
CA LYS A 265 -9.29 -7.77 20.36
C LYS A 265 -8.37 -8.91 19.91
N LEU A 266 -7.34 -9.24 20.68
CA LEU A 266 -6.42 -10.35 20.37
C LEU A 266 -7.16 -11.70 20.27
N PHE A 267 -8.00 -12.02 21.27
CA PHE A 267 -8.76 -13.27 21.25
C PHE A 267 -9.81 -13.29 20.13
N TYR A 268 -10.39 -12.14 19.76
CA TYR A 268 -11.25 -12.03 18.58
C TYR A 268 -10.49 -12.38 17.29
N ILE A 269 -9.27 -11.85 17.11
CA ILE A 269 -8.42 -12.16 15.95
C ILE A 269 -8.08 -13.66 15.92
N LEU A 270 -7.58 -14.21 17.03
CA LEU A 270 -7.15 -15.61 17.12
C LEU A 270 -8.31 -16.60 16.93
N SER A 271 -9.47 -16.32 17.53
CA SER A 271 -10.66 -17.15 17.35
C SER A 271 -11.15 -17.11 15.90
N THR A 272 -11.19 -15.94 15.27
CA THR A 272 -11.57 -15.81 13.86
C THR A 272 -10.65 -16.64 12.95
N LEU A 273 -9.33 -16.58 13.17
CA LEU A 273 -8.37 -17.41 12.43
C LEU A 273 -8.57 -18.91 12.70
N ALA A 274 -8.78 -19.32 13.96
CA ALA A 274 -8.93 -20.73 14.34
C ALA A 274 -10.21 -21.37 13.78
N PHE A 275 -11.32 -20.62 13.73
CA PHE A 275 -12.60 -21.15 13.24
C PHE A 275 -12.75 -21.06 11.72
N SER A 276 -11.99 -20.19 11.05
CA SER A 276 -11.98 -20.11 9.58
C SER A 276 -11.32 -21.32 8.92
N GLN A 277 -10.34 -21.95 9.58
CA GLN A 277 -9.69 -23.19 9.12
C GLN A 277 -10.67 -24.35 8.86
N LYS A 278 -11.78 -24.41 9.61
CA LYS A 278 -12.75 -25.50 9.47
C LYS A 278 -13.62 -25.40 8.21
N GLN A 279 -13.74 -24.22 7.60
CA GLN A 279 -14.60 -24.04 6.43
C GLN A 279 -13.91 -24.43 5.12
N GLU A 280 -12.60 -24.20 4.95
CA GLU A 280 -11.86 -24.63 3.74
C GLU A 280 -11.66 -26.16 3.67
N GLY A 281 -11.64 -26.85 4.82
CA GLY A 281 -11.60 -28.32 4.89
C GLY A 281 -12.95 -29.03 4.73
N SER A 282 -14.07 -28.29 4.58
CA SER A 282 -15.42 -28.88 4.63
C SER A 282 -15.92 -29.51 3.30
N TYR A 283 -15.12 -29.47 2.23
CA TYR A 283 -15.46 -30.08 0.94
C TYR A 283 -14.59 -31.28 0.53
N ILE A 284 -13.62 -31.72 1.34
CA ILE A 284 -12.86 -32.95 1.05
C ILE A 284 -12.88 -33.86 2.28
N GLN A 285 -13.69 -34.91 2.14
CA GLN A 285 -13.71 -36.18 2.87
C GLN A 285 -13.23 -36.17 4.33
N VAL A 286 -14.20 -36.37 5.21
CA VAL A 286 -14.07 -37.06 6.48
C VAL A 286 -13.18 -38.29 6.31
N SER A 287 -11.94 -38.22 6.79
CA SER A 287 -11.17 -39.38 7.22
C SER A 287 -10.33 -38.94 8.40
N ARG A 288 -10.65 -39.58 9.51
CA ARG A 288 -10.06 -39.42 10.84
C ARG A 288 -8.54 -39.53 10.74
N ASP A 289 -7.84 -38.58 11.35
CA ASP A 289 -6.79 -38.93 12.31
C ASP A 289 -6.79 -37.94 13.46
N THR A 290 -7.03 -38.51 14.64
CA THR A 290 -7.17 -37.89 15.94
C THR A 290 -5.81 -37.60 16.55
N THR A 291 -5.36 -36.34 16.58
CA THR A 291 -4.36 -35.87 17.57
C THR A 291 -4.27 -34.35 17.79
N GLU A 292 -4.95 -33.48 17.03
CA GLU A 292 -4.85 -32.01 17.23
C GLU A 292 -6.12 -31.34 17.82
N SER A 293 -6.96 -32.10 18.53
CA SER A 293 -8.22 -31.57 19.10
C SER A 293 -8.07 -30.77 20.40
N HIS A 294 -6.86 -30.61 20.95
CA HIS A 294 -6.70 -30.00 22.29
C HIS A 294 -6.34 -28.51 22.29
N SER A 295 -5.84 -27.94 21.19
CA SER A 295 -5.54 -26.51 21.15
C SER A 295 -6.80 -25.64 20.91
N GLY A 296 -7.78 -26.16 20.16
CA GLY A 296 -9.04 -25.45 19.88
C GLY A 296 -10.02 -25.37 21.07
N CYS A 297 -10.06 -26.39 21.93
CA CYS A 297 -10.93 -26.39 23.11
C CYS A 297 -10.44 -25.45 24.21
N ALA A 298 -9.12 -25.20 24.32
CA ALA A 298 -8.59 -24.29 25.33
C ALA A 298 -8.99 -22.83 25.09
N LEU A 299 -9.14 -22.41 23.82
CA LEU A 299 -9.62 -21.05 23.49
C LEU A 299 -11.10 -20.85 23.82
N VAL A 300 -11.92 -21.91 23.73
CA VAL A 300 -13.35 -21.86 24.06
C VAL A 300 -13.56 -21.72 25.57
N LEU A 301 -12.67 -22.29 26.39
CA LEU A 301 -12.74 -22.18 27.85
C LEU A 301 -12.24 -20.85 28.41
N LEU A 302 -11.47 -20.07 27.63
CA LEU A 302 -11.01 -18.73 28.02
C LEU A 302 -11.99 -17.60 27.67
N LEU A 303 -13.03 -17.90 26.87
CA LEU A 303 -14.06 -16.95 26.43
C LEU A 303 -15.45 -17.22 27.05
N GLY A 304 -15.53 -18.12 28.03
CA GLY A 304 -16.73 -18.40 28.83
C GLY A 304 -16.70 -17.71 30.18
#